data_AF-A0A962E0Z6-F1
#
_entry.id   AF-A0A962E0Z6-F1
#
_cell.length_a   1.000
_cell.length_b   1.000
_cell.length_c   1.000
_cell.angle_alpha   90.00
_cell.angle_beta   90.00
_cell.angle_gamma   90.00
#
_symmetry.space_group_name_H-M   'P 1'
#
loop_
_entity.id
_entity.type
_entity.pdbx_description
1 polymer ?
#
loop_
_entity_poly.entity_id
_entity_poly.type
_entity_poly.pdbx_seq_one_letter_code
_entity_poly.pdbx_strand_id
1 'polypeptide(L)'
;AAAWPTLLDQLKELDRSDAAAANRLRQRLRRLRPDAPELAAPKAPVVASGNADPPPAETAGQPSALSAEEVAALVKQQLDLARAAERQRQWYGENGALQAYQAALALSPESDSARDGLLRLIDRILIDAREALQRRQQPEPAREAVEALASIELAKAARAELVRLLDLAERRGAGANRVQQINAALAAADQLLRKGKPSDQALQDIATQLAQAATLDRRDPRLRETIDKVAALLLVRAGEKLEANDAAGAEALLKAAGSLTPDSAQLEDLRIRVDRAGTTGG
;
A
#
# COMPACT_ATOMS: atom_id res chain seq x y z
N ALA A 1 -20.96 15.70 5.95
CA ALA A 1 -21.46 16.29 7.22
C ALA A 1 -21.92 15.24 8.25
N ALA A 2 -22.40 14.05 7.84
CA ALA A 2 -22.99 13.04 8.74
C ALA A 2 -22.02 12.30 9.70
N ALA A 3 -20.70 12.47 9.58
CA ALA A 3 -19.72 11.71 10.38
C ALA A 3 -19.26 12.40 11.67
N TRP A 4 -19.57 13.69 11.87
CA TRP A 4 -19.04 14.45 13.01
C TRP A 4 -19.56 13.97 14.38
N PRO A 5 -20.87 13.69 14.57
CA PRO A 5 -21.38 13.21 15.85
C PRO A 5 -20.79 11.86 16.26
N THR A 6 -20.66 10.92 15.32
CA THR A 6 -20.08 9.59 15.54
C THR A 6 -18.63 9.66 16.01
N LEU A 7 -17.84 10.59 15.45
CA LEU A 7 -16.45 10.79 15.84
C LEU A 7 -16.30 11.42 17.23
N LEU A 8 -17.27 12.25 17.66
CA LEU A 8 -17.30 12.82 19.01
C LEU A 8 -17.69 11.77 20.05
N ASP A 9 -18.60 10.86 19.72
CA ASP A 9 -18.97 9.76 20.62
C ASP A 9 -17.82 8.76 20.79
N GLN A 10 -17.12 8.42 19.71
CA GLN A 10 -15.87 7.65 19.78
C GLN A 10 -14.81 8.34 20.65
N LEU A 11 -14.68 9.66 20.55
CA LEU A 11 -13.73 10.40 21.39
C LEU A 11 -14.09 10.32 22.88
N LYS A 12 -15.37 10.45 23.24
CA LYS A 12 -15.84 10.32 24.63
C LYS A 12 -15.62 8.92 25.20
N GLU A 13 -15.77 7.89 24.38
CA GLU A 13 -15.52 6.51 24.78
C GLU A 13 -14.02 6.28 25.02
N LEU A 14 -13.16 6.76 24.11
CA LEU A 14 -11.71 6.68 24.25
C LEU A 14 -11.18 7.47 25.44
N ASP A 15 -11.76 8.62 25.78
CA ASP A 15 -11.37 9.39 26.98
C ASP A 15 -11.52 8.61 28.29
N ARG A 16 -12.41 7.61 28.31
CA ARG A 16 -12.67 6.78 29.50
C ARG A 16 -11.78 5.55 29.56
N SER A 17 -11.27 5.08 28.43
CA SER A 17 -10.59 3.78 28.32
C SER A 17 -9.12 3.88 27.91
N ASP A 18 -8.74 4.84 27.06
CA ASP A 18 -7.39 4.99 26.52
C ASP A 18 -7.07 6.45 26.17
N ALA A 19 -6.38 7.14 27.08
CA ALA A 19 -6.00 8.53 26.94
C ALA A 19 -5.06 8.81 25.75
N ALA A 20 -4.23 7.84 25.34
CA ALA A 20 -3.30 8.00 24.22
C ALA A 20 -4.03 7.91 22.88
N ALA A 21 -4.97 6.96 22.75
CA ALA A 21 -5.86 6.88 21.59
C ALA A 21 -6.77 8.11 21.48
N ALA A 22 -7.34 8.59 22.59
CA ALA A 22 -8.16 9.80 22.64
C ALA A 22 -7.40 11.04 22.14
N ASN A 23 -6.14 11.23 22.58
CA ASN A 23 -5.32 12.35 22.15
C ASN A 23 -4.96 12.32 20.65
N ARG A 24 -4.70 11.13 20.09
CA ARG A 24 -4.49 10.97 18.64
C ARG A 24 -5.75 11.33 17.84
N LEU A 25 -6.92 10.90 18.30
CA LEU A 25 -8.19 11.24 17.66
C LEU A 25 -8.48 12.75 17.74
N ARG A 26 -8.26 13.39 18.90
CA ARG A 26 -8.37 14.86 19.04
C ARG A 26 -7.50 15.63 18.06
N GLN A 27 -6.23 15.26 17.92
CA GLN A 27 -5.31 15.93 16.99
C GLN A 27 -5.80 15.82 15.55
N ARG A 28 -6.33 14.66 15.16
CA ARG A 28 -6.90 14.44 13.83
C ARG A 28 -8.17 15.26 13.60
N LEU A 29 -9.06 15.35 14.60
CA LEU A 29 -10.29 16.14 14.53
C LEU A 29 -10.01 17.66 14.50
N ARG A 30 -8.99 18.16 15.22
CA ARG A 30 -8.59 19.59 15.18
C ARG A 30 -8.07 20.01 13.81
N ARG A 31 -7.43 19.12 13.06
CA ARG A 31 -7.02 19.40 11.67
C ARG A 31 -8.22 19.56 10.73
N LEU A 32 -9.32 18.87 11.02
CA LEU A 32 -10.54 18.90 10.20
C LEU A 32 -11.47 20.07 10.58
N ARG A 33 -11.51 20.43 11.87
CA ARG A 33 -12.22 21.62 12.39
C ARG A 33 -11.39 22.27 13.51
N PRO A 34 -10.53 23.24 13.17
CA PRO A 34 -9.66 23.92 14.14
C PRO A 34 -10.44 24.65 15.24
N ASP A 35 -11.62 25.18 14.90
CA ASP A 35 -12.42 26.03 15.78
C ASP A 35 -13.50 25.29 16.57
N ALA A 36 -13.48 23.95 16.60
CA ALA A 36 -14.47 23.18 17.34
C ALA A 36 -14.19 23.20 18.85
N PRO A 37 -15.02 23.85 19.69
CA PRO A 37 -14.76 24.02 21.12
C PRO A 37 -14.79 22.70 21.90
N GLU A 38 -15.50 21.71 21.38
CA GLU A 38 -15.64 20.36 21.97
C GLU A 38 -14.34 19.54 21.93
N LEU A 39 -13.33 19.99 21.16
CA LEU A 39 -12.00 19.35 21.08
C LEU A 39 -10.99 19.94 22.06
N ALA A 40 -11.40 20.89 22.92
CA ALA A 40 -10.58 21.35 24.03
C ALA A 40 -10.27 20.16 24.96
N ALA A 41 -9.02 20.05 25.42
CA ALA A 41 -8.67 18.99 26.37
C ALA A 41 -9.51 19.16 27.65
N PRO A 42 -9.98 18.07 28.28
CA PRO A 42 -10.70 18.18 29.54
C PRO A 42 -9.82 18.91 30.55
N LYS A 43 -10.35 19.99 31.13
CA LYS A 43 -9.68 20.65 32.26
C LYS A 43 -9.53 19.59 33.36
N ALA A 44 -8.31 19.44 33.87
CA ALA A 44 -8.04 18.59 35.02
C ALA A 44 -9.03 18.92 36.14
N PRO A 45 -9.52 17.92 36.89
CA PRO A 45 -10.49 18.16 37.95
C PRO A 45 -9.90 19.15 38.95
N VAL A 46 -10.61 20.28 39.12
CA VAL A 46 -10.35 21.22 40.20
C VAL A 46 -10.75 20.49 41.48
N VAL A 47 -9.74 20.04 42.22
CA VAL A 47 -9.93 19.54 43.58
C VAL A 47 -10.39 20.72 44.42
N ALA A 48 -11.62 20.67 44.90
CA ALA A 48 -12.13 21.61 45.88
C ALA A 48 -11.47 21.29 47.24
N SER A 49 -10.38 21.98 47.55
CA SER A 49 -9.83 22.01 48.91
C SER A 49 -10.71 22.91 49.77
N GLY A 50 -11.45 22.29 50.69
CA GLY A 50 -12.11 22.96 51.79
C GLY A 50 -11.09 23.57 52.75
N ASN A 51 -11.49 24.69 53.36
CA ASN A 51 -10.76 25.43 54.37
C ASN A 51 -10.24 24.54 55.51
N ALA A 52 -8.92 24.56 55.70
CA ALA A 52 -8.28 24.36 56.99
C ALA A 52 -6.98 25.20 57.00
N ASP A 53 -6.71 25.83 58.13
CA ASP A 53 -5.67 26.84 58.37
C ASP A 53 -4.26 26.48 57.84
N PRO A 54 -3.44 27.46 57.43
CA PRO A 54 -2.13 27.20 56.85
C PRO A 54 -1.10 26.81 57.94
N PRO A 55 -0.42 25.66 57.83
CA PRO A 55 0.89 25.47 58.45
C PRO A 55 1.96 26.25 57.63
N PRO A 56 3.14 26.54 58.23
CA PRO A 56 4.09 27.49 57.67
C PRO A 56 4.62 27.02 56.31
N ALA A 57 4.88 28.00 55.44
CA ALA A 57 5.35 27.81 54.08
C ALA A 57 6.66 26.99 54.03
N GLU A 58 6.55 25.71 53.72
CA GLU A 58 7.61 25.00 53.02
C GLU A 58 7.59 25.47 51.58
N THR A 59 8.65 26.16 51.19
CA THR A 59 9.03 26.43 49.80
C THR A 59 8.93 25.14 48.99
N ALA A 60 7.81 24.95 48.29
CA ALA A 60 7.68 23.96 47.24
C ALA A 60 8.76 24.27 46.20
N GLY A 61 9.76 23.40 46.15
CA GLY A 61 10.85 23.48 45.18
C GLY A 61 10.26 23.62 43.79
N GLN A 62 10.62 24.71 43.11
CA GLN A 62 10.51 24.79 41.67
C GLN A 62 11.18 23.53 41.10
N PRO A 63 10.63 22.87 40.06
CA PRO A 63 11.37 21.81 39.38
C PRO A 63 12.68 22.41 38.90
N SER A 64 13.79 22.02 39.54
CA SER A 64 15.11 22.53 39.21
C SER A 64 15.35 22.29 37.73
N ALA A 65 15.46 23.38 36.96
CA ALA A 65 15.91 23.28 35.59
C ALA A 65 17.26 22.56 35.62
N LEU A 66 17.38 21.48 34.84
CA LEU A 66 18.63 20.70 34.75
C LEU A 66 19.80 21.65 34.50
N SER A 67 20.88 21.46 35.25
CA SER A 67 22.11 22.23 35.06
C SER A 67 22.73 21.91 33.70
N ALA A 68 23.53 22.84 33.17
CA ALA A 68 24.22 22.64 31.90
C ALA A 68 25.14 21.40 31.91
N GLU A 69 25.72 21.08 33.08
CA GLU A 69 26.56 19.90 33.26
C GLU A 69 25.75 18.59 33.23
N GLU A 70 24.57 18.57 33.85
CA GLU A 70 23.64 17.43 33.78
C GLU A 70 23.13 17.22 32.35
N VAL A 71 22.79 18.30 31.64
CA VAL A 71 22.39 18.21 30.21
C VAL A 71 23.53 17.65 29.37
N ALA A 72 24.77 18.11 29.57
CA ALA A 72 25.93 17.58 28.84
C ALA A 72 26.18 16.09 29.12
N ALA A 73 26.03 15.66 30.36
CA ALA A 73 26.16 14.25 30.75
C ALA A 73 25.07 13.37 30.08
N LEU A 74 23.82 13.83 30.08
CA LEU A 74 22.71 13.13 29.43
C LEU A 74 22.88 13.07 27.91
N VAL A 75 23.31 14.17 27.26
CA VAL A 75 23.63 14.17 25.83
C VAL A 75 24.70 13.14 25.51
N LYS A 76 25.79 13.08 26.30
CA LYS A 76 26.85 12.09 26.14
C LYS A 76 26.31 10.66 26.26
N GLN A 77 25.48 10.39 27.27
CA GLN A 77 24.86 9.08 27.45
C GLN A 77 24.01 8.67 26.24
N GLN A 78 23.21 9.58 25.69
CA GLN A 78 22.41 9.31 24.49
C GLN A 78 23.28 9.05 23.25
N LEU A 79 24.38 9.77 23.08
CA LEU A 79 25.33 9.51 21.99
C LEU A 79 26.01 8.15 22.11
N ASP A 80 26.36 7.72 23.33
CA ASP A 80 26.96 6.41 23.56
C ASP A 80 25.95 5.27 23.31
N LEU A 81 24.68 5.46 23.69
CA LEU A 81 23.58 4.56 23.34
C LEU A 81 23.39 4.47 21.83
N ALA A 82 23.38 5.60 21.13
CA ALA A 82 23.24 5.64 19.67
C ALA A 82 24.34 4.82 18.98
N ARG A 83 25.61 5.02 19.36
CA ARG A 83 26.76 4.28 18.83
C ARG A 83 26.74 2.80 19.17
N ALA A 84 26.20 2.43 20.33
CA ALA A 84 26.03 1.02 20.70
C ALA A 84 24.97 0.34 19.82
N ALA A 85 23.82 1.00 19.61
CA ALA A 85 22.75 0.53 18.73
C ALA A 85 23.23 0.43 17.27
N GLU A 86 24.01 1.40 16.78
CA GLU A 86 24.60 1.36 15.44
C GLU A 86 25.48 0.12 15.22
N ARG A 87 26.34 -0.20 16.19
CA ARG A 87 27.20 -1.39 16.13
C ARG A 87 26.41 -2.69 16.05
N GLN A 88 25.20 -2.70 16.62
CA GLN A 88 24.28 -3.83 16.57
C GLN A 88 23.33 -3.76 15.36
N ARG A 89 23.46 -2.76 14.48
CA ARG A 89 22.54 -2.47 13.37
C ARG A 89 21.08 -2.27 13.81
N GLN A 90 20.87 -1.82 15.04
CA GLN A 90 19.57 -1.46 15.57
C GLN A 90 19.27 0.00 15.21
N TRP A 91 18.83 0.22 13.97
CA TRP A 91 18.58 1.57 13.46
C TRP A 91 17.33 2.22 14.07
N TYR A 92 16.29 1.40 14.29
CA TYR A 92 14.94 1.82 14.69
C TYR A 92 14.51 1.18 16.02
N GLY A 93 13.34 1.59 16.51
CA GLY A 93 12.74 1.11 17.75
C GLY A 93 13.13 1.93 18.97
N GLU A 94 12.57 1.56 20.14
CA GLU A 94 12.68 2.33 21.40
C GLU A 94 14.13 2.55 21.87
N ASN A 95 15.01 1.60 21.56
CA ASN A 95 16.45 1.66 21.86
C ASN A 95 17.31 1.80 20.59
N GLY A 96 16.69 2.22 19.48
CA GLY A 96 17.37 2.37 18.20
C GLY A 96 18.28 3.60 18.15
N ALA A 97 19.29 3.53 17.29
CA ALA A 97 20.25 4.63 17.11
C ALA A 97 19.57 5.96 16.75
N LEU A 98 18.49 5.90 15.95
CA LEU A 98 17.75 7.07 15.49
C LEU A 98 17.07 7.81 16.65
N GLN A 99 16.42 7.08 17.56
CA GLN A 99 15.77 7.66 18.74
C GLN A 99 16.80 8.25 19.71
N ALA A 100 17.94 7.59 19.89
CA ALA A 100 19.01 8.07 20.76
C ALA A 100 19.64 9.38 20.23
N TYR A 101 19.88 9.52 18.92
CA TYR A 101 20.33 10.79 18.36
C TYR A 101 19.28 11.91 18.44
N GLN A 102 18.00 11.58 18.23
CA GLN A 102 16.91 12.54 18.42
C GLN A 102 16.81 13.01 19.88
N ALA A 103 16.95 12.11 20.85
CA ALA A 103 16.96 12.43 22.26
C ALA A 103 18.15 13.34 22.61
N ALA A 104 19.34 13.07 22.06
CA ALA A 104 20.51 13.94 22.22
C ALA A 104 20.27 15.35 21.65
N LEU A 105 19.64 15.47 20.47
CA LEU A 105 19.28 16.76 19.87
C LEU A 105 18.14 17.49 20.59
N ALA A 106 17.20 16.75 21.20
CA ALA A 106 16.15 17.34 22.02
C ALA A 106 16.72 17.95 23.31
N LEU A 107 17.76 17.33 23.88
CA LEU A 107 18.48 17.85 25.05
C LEU A 107 19.43 19.00 24.69
N SER A 108 20.10 18.92 23.53
CA SER A 108 21.01 19.95 23.03
C SER A 108 20.89 20.09 21.51
N PRO A 109 20.05 21.02 21.02
CA PRO A 109 19.82 21.24 19.58
C PRO A 109 21.07 21.65 18.78
N GLU A 110 22.06 22.23 19.47
CA GLU A 110 23.34 22.69 18.91
C GLU A 110 24.45 21.63 18.98
N SER A 111 24.13 20.39 19.39
CA SER A 111 25.11 19.30 19.42
C SER A 111 25.48 18.84 18.01
N ASP A 112 26.59 19.36 17.47
CA ASP A 112 27.14 18.96 16.17
C ASP A 112 27.36 17.45 16.08
N SER A 113 27.86 16.84 17.15
CA SER A 113 28.08 15.38 17.20
C SER A 113 26.79 14.58 17.03
N ALA A 114 25.67 15.05 17.60
CA ALA A 114 24.38 14.40 17.46
C ALA A 114 23.79 14.61 16.06
N ARG A 115 23.94 15.83 15.51
CA ARG A 115 23.47 16.19 14.17
C ARG A 115 24.22 15.39 13.09
N ASP A 116 25.54 15.35 13.16
CA ASP A 116 26.39 14.58 12.23
C ASP A 116 26.14 13.08 12.35
N GLY A 117 25.98 12.57 13.57
CA GLY A 117 25.63 11.17 13.82
C GLY A 117 24.30 10.79 13.17
N LEU A 118 23.27 11.62 13.36
CA LEU A 118 21.97 11.42 12.75
C LEU A 118 22.02 11.46 11.22
N LEU A 119 22.76 12.41 10.63
CA LEU A 119 22.92 12.49 9.17
C LEU A 119 23.61 11.25 8.60
N ARG A 120 24.71 10.79 9.21
CA ARG A 120 25.38 9.54 8.80
C ARG A 120 24.47 8.33 8.91
N LEU A 121 23.65 8.26 9.96
CA LEU A 121 22.69 7.18 10.15
C LEU A 121 21.60 7.21 9.06
N ILE A 122 21.08 8.40 8.72
CA ILE A 122 20.11 8.57 7.62
C ILE A 122 20.69 8.08 6.29
N ASP A 123 21.93 8.46 5.97
CA ASP A 123 22.61 8.00 4.77
C ASP A 123 22.77 6.47 4.76
N ARG A 124 23.12 5.88 5.90
CA ARG A 124 23.25 4.42 6.03
C ARG A 124 21.93 3.71 5.81
N ILE A 125 20.85 4.19 6.42
CA ILE A 125 19.48 3.70 6.23
C ILE A 125 19.10 3.75 4.74
N LEU A 126 19.38 4.88 4.08
CA LEU A 126 19.10 5.05 2.66
C LEU A 126 19.87 4.05 1.78
N ILE A 127 21.15 3.79 2.09
CA ILE A 127 21.97 2.80 1.39
C ILE A 127 21.39 1.39 1.59
N ASP A 128 21.14 0.98 2.84
CA ASP A 128 20.63 -0.36 3.15
C ASP A 128 19.26 -0.61 2.48
N ALA A 129 18.36 0.39 2.50
CA ALA A 129 17.06 0.32 1.84
C ALA A 129 17.18 0.27 0.30
N ARG A 130 18.10 1.04 -0.30
CA ARG A 130 18.40 0.97 -1.73
C ARG A 130 18.90 -0.41 -2.14
N GLU A 131 19.81 -1.00 -1.37
CA GLU A 131 20.31 -2.35 -1.61
C GLU A 131 19.19 -3.40 -1.52
N ALA A 132 18.32 -3.29 -0.51
CA ALA A 132 17.17 -4.18 -0.35
C ALA A 132 16.21 -4.12 -1.55
N LEU A 133 15.91 -2.93 -2.05
CA LEU A 133 15.08 -2.73 -3.24
C LEU A 133 15.77 -3.25 -4.53
N GLN A 134 17.08 -3.07 -4.66
CA GLN A 134 17.84 -3.56 -5.83
C GLN A 134 17.92 -5.08 -5.88
N ARG A 135 18.07 -5.75 -4.74
CA ARG A 135 18.07 -7.21 -4.65
C ARG A 135 16.70 -7.84 -4.96
N ARG A 136 15.70 -7.03 -5.35
CA ARG A 136 14.32 -7.40 -5.70
C ARG A 136 13.57 -8.16 -4.61
N GLN A 137 14.10 -8.20 -3.39
CA GLN A 137 13.63 -9.18 -2.43
C GLN A 137 12.53 -8.65 -1.53
N GLN A 138 12.55 -7.43 -1.01
CA GLN A 138 11.51 -6.99 -0.06
C GLN A 138 11.36 -5.46 -0.07
N PRO A 139 10.15 -4.90 -0.30
CA PRO A 139 9.90 -3.47 -0.11
C PRO A 139 9.80 -3.10 1.38
N GLU A 140 9.61 -4.08 2.27
CA GLU A 140 9.40 -3.86 3.71
C GLU A 140 10.54 -3.08 4.40
N PRO A 141 11.83 -3.39 4.23
CA PRO A 141 12.91 -2.60 4.85
C PRO A 141 12.92 -1.13 4.41
N ALA A 142 12.53 -0.85 3.16
CA ALA A 142 12.42 0.52 2.66
C ALA A 142 11.16 1.23 3.18
N ARG A 143 10.07 0.51 3.43
CA ARG A 143 8.86 1.05 4.08
C ARG A 143 9.12 1.38 5.55
N GLU A 144 9.73 0.46 6.29
CA GLU A 144 10.18 0.69 7.67
C GLU A 144 11.11 1.91 7.77
N ALA A 145 12.05 2.05 6.82
CA ALA A 145 12.90 3.23 6.73
C ALA A 145 12.10 4.53 6.50
N VAL A 146 11.11 4.53 5.62
CA VAL A 146 10.24 5.71 5.38
C VAL A 146 9.46 6.08 6.63
N GLU A 147 8.94 5.11 7.37
CA GLU A 147 8.20 5.32 8.61
C GLU A 147 9.10 5.87 9.72
N ALA A 148 10.28 5.27 9.91
CA ALA A 148 11.24 5.72 10.92
C ALA A 148 11.77 7.14 10.65
N LEU A 149 11.91 7.52 9.37
CA LEU A 149 12.35 8.86 8.97
C LEU A 149 11.22 9.89 8.92
N ALA A 150 9.96 9.50 9.15
CA ALA A 150 8.79 10.35 8.89
C ALA A 150 8.73 11.62 9.77
N SER A 151 9.30 11.56 10.98
CA SER A 151 9.30 12.65 11.96
C SER A 151 10.61 13.46 12.03
N ILE A 152 11.60 13.14 11.19
CA ILE A 152 12.90 13.81 11.19
C ILE A 152 12.96 14.82 10.05
N GLU A 153 12.98 16.11 10.38
CA GLU A 153 13.11 17.19 9.38
C GLU A 153 14.39 17.05 8.53
N LEU A 154 15.52 16.71 9.17
CA LEU A 154 16.80 16.47 8.48
C LEU A 154 16.74 15.30 7.47
N ALA A 155 15.78 14.38 7.62
CA ALA A 155 15.63 13.22 6.75
C ALA A 155 14.64 13.43 5.60
N LYS A 156 14.06 14.63 5.44
CA LYS A 156 13.00 14.90 4.46
C LYS A 156 13.40 14.52 3.03
N ALA A 157 14.62 14.85 2.62
CA ALA A 157 15.13 14.50 1.28
C ALA A 157 15.34 12.99 1.11
N ALA A 158 15.95 12.33 2.11
CA ALA A 158 16.15 10.88 2.11
C ALA A 158 14.82 10.12 2.05
N ARG A 159 13.82 10.57 2.82
CA ARG A 159 12.46 10.01 2.79
C ARG A 159 11.81 10.15 1.42
N ALA A 160 11.88 11.35 0.80
CA ALA A 160 11.32 11.57 -0.52
C ALA A 160 11.95 10.64 -1.58
N GLU A 161 13.26 10.42 -1.50
CA GLU A 161 13.98 9.50 -2.38
C GLU A 161 13.58 8.04 -2.14
N LEU A 162 13.41 7.61 -0.90
CA LEU A 162 12.93 6.24 -0.59
C LEU A 162 11.52 5.99 -1.14
N VAL A 163 10.61 6.96 -1.00
CA VAL A 163 9.26 6.87 -1.58
C VAL A 163 9.33 6.74 -3.10
N ARG A 164 10.17 7.56 -3.76
CA ARG A 164 10.38 7.46 -5.22
C ARG A 164 10.92 6.09 -5.65
N LEU A 165 11.82 5.51 -4.87
CA LEU A 165 12.40 4.19 -5.15
C LEU A 165 11.39 3.05 -4.93
N LEU A 166 10.54 3.16 -3.89
CA LEU A 166 9.42 2.24 -3.66
C LEU A 166 8.44 2.27 -4.85
N ASP A 167 8.01 3.46 -5.28
CA ASP A 167 7.13 3.62 -6.45
C ASP A 167 7.73 2.98 -7.70
N LEU A 168 9.04 3.17 -7.93
CA LEU A 168 9.74 2.59 -9.07
C LEU A 168 9.80 1.06 -8.96
N ALA A 169 10.06 0.51 -7.76
CA ALA A 169 10.09 -0.92 -7.51
C ALA A 169 8.71 -1.56 -7.72
N GLU A 170 7.64 -0.91 -7.22
CA GLU A 170 6.26 -1.37 -7.40
C GLU A 170 5.85 -1.35 -8.88
N ARG A 171 6.18 -0.28 -9.62
CA ARG A 171 5.94 -0.23 -11.07
C ARG A 171 6.68 -1.33 -11.83
N ARG A 172 7.94 -1.62 -11.45
CA ARG A 172 8.71 -2.72 -12.06
C ARG A 172 8.09 -4.09 -11.73
N GLY A 173 7.65 -4.31 -10.49
CA GLY A 173 6.96 -5.53 -10.08
C GLY A 173 5.65 -5.73 -10.83
N ALA A 174 4.83 -4.69 -10.93
CA ALA A 174 3.59 -4.71 -11.70
C ALA A 174 3.84 -5.00 -13.19
N GLY A 175 4.88 -4.39 -13.78
CA GLY A 175 5.29 -4.67 -15.15
C GLY A 175 5.72 -6.12 -15.38
N ALA A 176 6.51 -6.69 -14.46
CA ALA A 176 6.94 -8.09 -14.53
C ALA A 176 5.75 -9.06 -14.42
N ASN A 177 4.83 -8.82 -13.47
CA ASN A 177 3.63 -9.63 -13.30
C ASN A 177 2.73 -9.54 -14.54
N ARG A 178 2.57 -8.35 -15.13
CA ARG A 178 1.83 -8.16 -16.39
C ARG A 178 2.42 -9.02 -17.51
N VAL A 179 3.74 -8.96 -17.71
CA VAL A 179 4.43 -9.76 -18.75
C VAL A 179 4.27 -11.26 -18.49
N GLN A 180 4.36 -11.70 -17.24
CA GLN A 180 4.14 -13.10 -16.87
C GLN A 180 2.71 -13.55 -17.18
N GLN A 181 1.68 -12.75 -16.85
CA GLN A 181 0.28 -13.08 -17.14
C GLN A 181 0.02 -13.20 -18.64
N ILE A 182 0.57 -12.28 -19.44
CA ILE A 182 0.47 -12.36 -20.92
C ILE A 182 1.15 -13.64 -21.43
N ASN A 183 2.38 -13.92 -21.00
CA ASN A 183 3.10 -15.11 -21.44
C ASN A 183 2.42 -16.42 -21.00
N ALA A 184 1.80 -16.45 -19.81
CA ALA A 184 1.04 -17.60 -19.34
C ALA A 184 -0.20 -17.86 -20.20
N ALA A 185 -0.96 -16.80 -20.54
CA ALA A 185 -2.12 -16.91 -21.44
C ALA A 185 -1.71 -17.38 -22.84
N LEU A 186 -0.61 -16.84 -23.39
CA LEU A 186 -0.04 -17.27 -24.67
C LEU A 186 0.34 -18.75 -24.65
N ALA A 187 1.08 -19.19 -23.62
CA ALA A 187 1.51 -20.58 -23.50
C ALA A 187 0.33 -21.56 -23.35
N ALA A 188 -0.70 -21.18 -22.57
CA ALA A 188 -1.91 -21.98 -22.43
C ALA A 188 -2.67 -22.11 -23.76
N ALA A 189 -2.75 -21.03 -24.54
CA ALA A 189 -3.38 -21.04 -25.86
C ALA A 189 -2.60 -21.90 -26.85
N ASP A 190 -1.27 -21.79 -26.89
CA ASP A 190 -0.43 -22.62 -27.75
C ASP A 190 -0.58 -24.12 -27.42
N GLN A 191 -0.62 -24.47 -26.13
CA GLN A 191 -0.85 -25.85 -25.70
C GLN A 191 -2.23 -26.36 -26.15
N LEU A 192 -3.25 -25.51 -26.05
CA LEU A 192 -4.61 -25.86 -26.44
C LEU A 192 -4.73 -26.05 -27.97
N LEU A 193 -4.15 -25.16 -28.76
CA LEU A 193 -4.15 -25.24 -30.22
C LEU A 193 -3.40 -26.49 -30.72
N ARG A 194 -2.32 -26.90 -30.04
CA ARG A 194 -1.59 -28.14 -30.36
C ARG A 194 -2.38 -29.42 -30.11
N LYS A 195 -3.38 -29.41 -29.21
CA LYS A 195 -4.22 -30.60 -28.95
C LYS A 195 -5.14 -30.97 -30.12
N GLY A 196 -5.30 -30.10 -31.12
CA GLY A 196 -6.02 -30.38 -32.37
C GLY A 196 -7.55 -30.44 -32.26
N LYS A 197 -8.10 -31.05 -31.21
CA LYS A 197 -9.54 -31.05 -30.89
C LYS A 197 -9.77 -30.66 -29.41
N PRO A 198 -9.56 -29.38 -29.04
CA PRO A 198 -9.89 -28.92 -27.70
C PRO A 198 -11.40 -29.01 -27.46
N SER A 199 -11.78 -29.21 -26.19
CA SER A 199 -13.18 -29.16 -25.77
C SER A 199 -13.70 -27.72 -25.79
N ASP A 200 -15.01 -27.56 -25.93
CA ASP A 200 -15.67 -26.26 -25.95
C ASP A 200 -15.39 -25.46 -24.66
N GLN A 201 -15.44 -26.13 -23.51
CA GLN A 201 -15.11 -25.50 -22.23
C GLN A 201 -13.66 -24.98 -22.20
N ALA A 202 -12.70 -25.78 -22.66
CA ALA A 202 -11.30 -25.35 -22.69
C ALA A 202 -11.09 -24.15 -23.62
N LEU A 203 -11.84 -24.06 -24.72
CA LEU A 203 -11.83 -22.91 -25.63
C LEU A 203 -12.41 -21.65 -24.98
N GLN A 204 -13.48 -21.77 -24.19
CA GLN A 204 -14.06 -20.64 -23.46
C GLN A 204 -13.15 -20.16 -22.32
N ASP A 205 -12.52 -21.10 -21.61
CA ASP A 205 -11.57 -20.80 -20.54
C ASP A 205 -10.37 -20.03 -21.09
N ILE A 206 -9.80 -20.47 -22.22
CA ILE A 206 -8.66 -19.76 -22.82
C ILE A 206 -9.06 -18.41 -23.41
N ALA A 207 -10.26 -18.28 -23.98
CA ALA A 207 -10.77 -17.00 -24.44
C ALA A 207 -10.86 -15.99 -23.30
N THR A 208 -11.32 -16.43 -22.12
CA THR A 208 -11.37 -15.60 -20.91
C THR A 208 -9.97 -15.14 -20.49
N GLN A 209 -8.98 -16.03 -20.48
CA GLN A 209 -7.59 -15.69 -20.14
C GLN A 209 -6.97 -14.71 -21.16
N LEU A 210 -7.23 -14.89 -22.45
CA LEU A 210 -6.73 -14.02 -23.49
C LEU A 210 -7.40 -12.63 -23.45
N ALA A 211 -8.70 -12.56 -23.18
CA ALA A 211 -9.41 -11.31 -22.97
C ALA A 211 -8.84 -10.54 -21.76
N GLN A 212 -8.56 -11.24 -20.65
CA GLN A 212 -7.89 -10.66 -19.49
C GLN A 212 -6.50 -10.14 -19.84
N ALA A 213 -5.69 -10.92 -20.56
CA ALA A 213 -4.38 -10.49 -21.03
C ALA A 213 -4.46 -9.27 -21.97
N ALA A 214 -5.51 -9.17 -22.79
CA ALA A 214 -5.72 -8.03 -23.69
C ALA A 214 -6.05 -6.73 -22.93
N THR A 215 -6.66 -6.82 -21.74
CA THR A 215 -6.84 -5.64 -20.87
C THR A 215 -5.51 -5.10 -20.33
N LEU A 216 -4.48 -5.95 -20.28
CA LEU A 216 -3.15 -5.58 -19.83
C LEU A 216 -2.33 -4.94 -20.95
N ASP A 217 -2.27 -5.56 -22.13
CA ASP A 217 -1.57 -5.00 -23.28
C ASP A 217 -2.15 -5.47 -24.62
N ARG A 218 -3.16 -4.74 -25.10
CA ARG A 218 -3.79 -5.00 -26.41
C ARG A 218 -2.84 -4.78 -27.60
N ARG A 219 -1.67 -4.18 -27.40
CA ARG A 219 -0.72 -3.87 -28.47
C ARG A 219 0.34 -4.97 -28.65
N ASP A 220 0.43 -5.99 -27.80
CA ASP A 220 1.34 -7.12 -28.05
C ASP A 220 0.92 -7.84 -29.34
N PRO A 221 1.78 -7.90 -30.38
CA PRO A 221 1.44 -8.53 -31.66
C PRO A 221 1.22 -10.04 -31.53
N ARG A 222 1.93 -10.72 -30.62
CA ARG A 222 1.77 -12.17 -30.38
C ARG A 222 0.42 -12.44 -29.75
N LEU A 223 0.02 -11.61 -28.78
CA LEU A 223 -1.30 -11.72 -28.14
C LEU A 223 -2.42 -11.52 -29.15
N ARG A 224 -2.32 -10.50 -30.02
CA ARG A 224 -3.30 -10.27 -31.09
C ARG A 224 -3.41 -11.46 -32.03
N GLU A 225 -2.29 -11.97 -32.52
CA GLU A 225 -2.28 -13.15 -33.40
C GLU A 225 -2.92 -14.38 -32.74
N THR A 226 -2.62 -14.63 -31.46
CA THR A 226 -3.22 -15.75 -30.72
C THR A 226 -4.71 -15.56 -30.47
N ILE A 227 -5.16 -14.34 -30.15
CA ILE A 227 -6.58 -13.98 -30.03
C ILE A 227 -7.31 -14.29 -31.34
N ASP A 228 -6.77 -13.87 -32.49
CA ASP A 228 -7.39 -14.07 -33.79
C ASP A 228 -7.53 -15.57 -34.12
N LYS A 229 -6.50 -16.38 -33.81
CA LYS A 229 -6.53 -17.84 -34.00
C LYS A 229 -7.59 -18.52 -33.12
N VAL A 230 -7.66 -18.16 -31.84
CA VAL A 230 -8.63 -18.73 -30.90
C VAL A 230 -10.05 -18.30 -31.25
N ALA A 231 -10.25 -17.03 -31.63
CA ALA A 231 -11.54 -16.52 -32.09
C ALA A 231 -12.02 -17.25 -33.35
N ALA A 232 -11.15 -17.43 -34.35
CA ALA A 232 -11.47 -18.19 -35.55
C ALA A 232 -11.90 -19.64 -35.24
N LEU A 233 -11.18 -20.31 -34.32
CA LEU A 233 -11.53 -21.66 -33.90
C LEU A 233 -12.88 -21.72 -33.16
N LEU A 234 -13.18 -20.76 -32.30
CA LEU A 234 -14.48 -20.64 -31.63
C LEU A 234 -15.63 -20.46 -32.64
N LEU A 235 -15.43 -19.63 -33.68
CA LEU A 235 -16.43 -19.41 -34.73
C LEU A 235 -16.67 -20.67 -35.56
N VAL A 236 -15.61 -21.43 -35.89
CA VAL A 236 -15.74 -22.74 -36.57
C VAL A 236 -16.54 -23.72 -35.71
N ARG A 237 -16.20 -23.85 -34.42
CA ARG A 237 -16.93 -24.72 -33.48
C ARG A 237 -18.40 -24.30 -33.31
N ALA A 238 -18.68 -23.00 -33.25
CA ALA A 238 -20.06 -22.52 -33.19
C ALA A 238 -20.86 -22.90 -34.45
N GLY A 239 -20.23 -22.87 -35.63
CA GLY A 239 -20.81 -23.37 -36.87
C GLY A 239 -21.12 -24.87 -36.81
N GLU A 240 -20.18 -25.70 -36.33
CA GLU A 240 -20.39 -27.14 -36.13
C GLU A 240 -21.57 -27.42 -35.18
N LYS A 241 -21.71 -26.64 -34.11
CA LYS A 241 -22.82 -26.74 -33.16
C LYS A 241 -24.16 -26.41 -33.80
N LEU A 242 -24.22 -25.36 -34.62
CA LEU A 242 -25.43 -25.03 -35.38
C LEU A 242 -25.83 -26.14 -36.35
N GLU A 243 -24.88 -26.76 -37.05
CA GLU A 243 -25.14 -27.88 -37.95
C GLU A 243 -25.66 -29.12 -37.19
N ALA A 244 -25.23 -29.29 -35.94
CA ALA A 244 -25.74 -30.31 -35.02
C ALA A 244 -27.08 -29.93 -34.32
N ASN A 245 -27.69 -28.80 -34.68
CA ASN A 245 -28.88 -28.23 -34.01
C ASN A 245 -28.69 -27.91 -32.51
N ASP A 246 -27.47 -27.69 -32.06
CA ASP A 246 -27.13 -27.25 -30.70
C ASP A 246 -26.98 -25.72 -30.65
N ALA A 247 -28.12 -25.00 -30.70
CA ALA A 247 -28.13 -23.54 -30.70
C ALA A 247 -27.55 -22.94 -29.41
N ALA A 248 -27.81 -23.57 -28.26
CA ALA A 248 -27.29 -23.12 -26.97
C ALA A 248 -25.76 -23.26 -26.89
N GLY A 249 -25.21 -24.38 -27.36
CA GLY A 249 -23.77 -24.58 -27.47
C GLY A 249 -23.11 -23.59 -28.43
N ALA A 250 -23.75 -23.32 -29.57
CA ALA A 250 -23.28 -22.30 -30.51
C ALA A 250 -23.25 -20.90 -29.88
N GLU A 251 -24.33 -20.48 -29.20
CA GLU A 251 -24.42 -19.17 -28.55
C GLU A 251 -23.30 -18.96 -27.51
N ALA A 252 -23.03 -19.97 -26.68
CA ALA A 252 -21.95 -19.90 -25.69
C ALA A 252 -20.57 -19.67 -26.33
N LEU A 253 -20.29 -20.34 -27.45
CA LEU A 253 -19.04 -20.18 -28.21
C LEU A 253 -18.96 -18.81 -28.89
N LEU A 254 -20.07 -18.31 -29.46
CA LEU A 254 -20.12 -16.97 -30.06
C LEU A 254 -19.94 -15.87 -29.01
N LYS A 255 -20.46 -16.05 -27.80
CA LYS A 255 -20.22 -15.12 -26.69
C LYS A 255 -18.73 -15.07 -26.33
N ALA A 256 -18.06 -16.22 -26.26
CA ALA A 256 -16.62 -16.26 -26.04
C ALA A 256 -15.83 -15.60 -27.19
N ALA A 257 -16.18 -15.89 -28.45
CA ALA A 257 -15.55 -15.26 -29.61
C ALA A 257 -15.74 -13.73 -29.61
N GLY A 258 -16.94 -13.25 -29.27
CA GLY A 258 -17.24 -11.83 -29.17
C GLY A 258 -16.47 -11.09 -28.07
N SER A 259 -16.01 -11.79 -27.02
CA SER A 259 -15.12 -11.19 -26.01
C SER A 259 -13.71 -10.93 -26.54
N LEU A 260 -13.30 -11.66 -27.58
CA LEU A 260 -12.00 -11.54 -28.23
C LEU A 260 -12.04 -10.58 -29.42
N THR A 261 -13.02 -10.78 -30.32
CA THR A 261 -13.18 -10.04 -31.59
C THR A 261 -14.61 -9.53 -31.74
N PRO A 262 -15.01 -8.46 -31.01
CA PRO A 262 -16.39 -7.98 -31.01
C PRO A 262 -16.86 -7.47 -32.38
N ASP A 263 -15.94 -6.96 -33.19
CA ASP A 263 -16.25 -6.32 -34.49
C ASP A 263 -16.13 -7.28 -35.69
N SER A 264 -16.08 -8.60 -35.45
CA SER A 264 -15.95 -9.59 -36.52
C SER A 264 -17.24 -9.73 -37.31
N ALA A 265 -17.19 -9.49 -38.63
CA ALA A 265 -18.35 -9.70 -39.51
C ALA A 265 -18.85 -11.16 -39.48
N GLN A 266 -17.95 -12.13 -39.31
CA GLN A 266 -18.28 -13.55 -39.22
C GLN A 266 -19.00 -13.90 -37.90
N LEU A 267 -18.68 -13.20 -36.81
CA LEU A 267 -19.40 -13.33 -35.54
C LEU A 267 -20.85 -12.89 -35.70
N GLU A 268 -21.07 -11.76 -36.37
CA GLU A 268 -22.41 -11.21 -36.59
C GLU A 268 -23.27 -12.13 -37.47
N ASP A 269 -22.72 -12.65 -38.56
CA ASP A 269 -23.42 -13.61 -39.42
C ASP A 269 -23.86 -14.87 -38.65
N LEU A 270 -22.96 -15.44 -37.82
CA LEU A 270 -23.29 -16.62 -37.02
C LEU A 270 -24.32 -16.33 -35.92
N ARG A 271 -24.32 -15.13 -35.32
CA ARG A 271 -25.35 -14.73 -34.35
C ARG A 271 -26.74 -14.68 -34.99
N ILE A 272 -26.86 -14.08 -36.17
CA ILE A 272 -28.12 -14.05 -36.93
C ILE A 272 -28.62 -15.48 -37.23
N ARG A 273 -27.70 -16.41 -37.53
CA ARG A 273 -28.05 -17.82 -37.77
C ARG A 273 -28.53 -18.53 -36.49
N VAL A 274 -27.92 -18.28 -35.34
CA VAL A 274 -28.39 -18.78 -34.03
C VAL A 274 -29.80 -18.27 -33.72
N ASP A 275 -30.05 -16.97 -33.88
CA ASP A 275 -31.37 -16.38 -33.60
C ASP A 275 -32.47 -17.01 -34.45
N ARG A 276 -32.21 -17.22 -35.75
CA ARG A 276 -33.14 -17.89 -36.66
C ARG A 276 -33.41 -19.33 -36.23
N ALA A 277 -32.38 -20.09 -35.89
CA ALA A 277 -32.53 -21.48 -35.44
C ALA A 277 -33.35 -21.58 -34.13
N GLY A 278 -33.16 -20.63 -33.20
CA GLY A 278 -33.92 -20.54 -31.96
C GLY A 278 -35.41 -20.22 -32.14
N THR A 279 -35.77 -19.43 -33.16
CA THR A 279 -37.17 -19.05 -33.43
C THR A 279 -38.02 -20.16 -34.07
N THR A 280 -37.40 -21.15 -34.70
CA THR A 280 -38.09 -22.26 -35.39
C THR A 280 -38.28 -23.52 -34.55
N GLY A 281 -37.68 -23.61 -33.37
CA GLY A 281 -37.71 -24.79 -32.49
C GLY A 281 -38.56 -24.65 -31.21
N GLY A 282 -39.37 -23.59 -31.09
CA GLY A 282 -40.25 -23.32 -29.96
C GLY A 282 -41.71 -23.63 -30.23
#